data_AF-A0A1F3EMF3-F1
#
_entry.id   AF-A0A1F3EMF3-F1
#
_cell.length_a   1.000
_cell.length_b   1.000
_cell.length_c   1.000
_cell.angle_alpha   90.00
_cell.angle_beta   90.00
_cell.angle_gamma   90.00
#
_symmetry.space_group_name_H-M   'P 1'
#
loop_
_entity.id
_entity.type
_entity.pdbx_description
1 polymer ?
#
loop_
_entity_poly.entity_id
_entity_poly.type
_entity_poly.pdbx_seq_one_letter_code
_entity_poly.pdbx_strand_id
1 'polypeptide(L)'
;MRTINLTSPQNWQELTPKQLLFISDLYLNKYEESEFLTRALIGLAGLIPVPHKIEAAEMELLFSFRTSEENPFQLTTAEMHEMSTRLKWLLESPGLCTPPSLGKYIPVNNRLFGVPLEQYLLADAHYIRFAKTKDRSILDKFAAALYRNKENELWNDQAWKNRIPKFSKRSMAELNAVFIWFTGVKAFIMAKYPYVFPNSTGSGGESAPDEQILQLLANLNGGDVTRNRLIMETHVHEVLFELNLKIENSQQK
;
A
#
# COMPACT_ATOMS: atom_id res chain seq x y z
N MET A 1 -17.53 -36.51 -4.72
CA MET A 1 -16.89 -35.19 -4.87
C MET A 1 -16.44 -34.74 -3.50
N ARG A 2 -15.14 -34.51 -3.31
CA ARG A 2 -14.59 -33.99 -2.05
C ARG A 2 -14.47 -32.48 -2.23
N THR A 3 -15.27 -31.70 -1.51
CA THR A 3 -15.22 -30.23 -1.58
C THR A 3 -14.13 -29.75 -0.63
N ILE A 4 -13.08 -29.13 -1.18
CA ILE A 4 -12.01 -28.52 -0.42
C ILE A 4 -12.29 -27.02 -0.37
N ASN A 5 -12.53 -26.47 0.82
CA ASN A 5 -12.84 -25.05 0.99
C ASN A 5 -11.56 -24.28 1.32
N LEU A 6 -10.88 -23.79 0.30
CA LEU A 6 -9.73 -22.91 0.48
C LEU A 6 -10.20 -21.46 0.60
N THR A 7 -9.90 -20.83 1.74
CA THR A 7 -10.17 -19.41 1.96
C THR A 7 -8.95 -18.59 1.56
N SER A 8 -9.11 -17.69 0.60
CA SER A 8 -8.10 -16.68 0.24
C SER A 8 -8.72 -15.29 0.20
N PRO A 9 -7.94 -14.23 0.49
CA PRO A 9 -8.38 -12.84 0.35
C PRO A 9 -8.84 -12.56 -1.08
N GLN A 10 -9.96 -11.86 -1.21
CA GLN A 10 -10.54 -11.48 -2.51
C GLN A 10 -10.10 -10.09 -2.98
N ASN A 11 -9.50 -9.30 -2.09
CA ASN A 11 -9.06 -7.94 -2.36
C ASN A 11 -8.00 -7.49 -1.35
N TRP A 12 -7.43 -6.31 -1.58
CA TRP A 12 -6.41 -5.70 -0.74
C TRP A 12 -6.85 -5.45 0.72
N GLN A 13 -8.14 -5.19 0.99
CA GLN A 13 -8.63 -4.88 2.34
C GLN A 13 -8.66 -6.11 3.24
N GLU A 14 -8.85 -7.29 2.66
CA GLU A 14 -8.88 -8.56 3.37
C GLU A 14 -7.48 -9.11 3.69
N LEU A 15 -6.41 -8.52 3.13
CA LEU A 15 -5.05 -8.92 3.46
C LEU A 15 -4.72 -8.61 4.91
N THR A 16 -4.31 -9.65 5.63
CA THR A 16 -3.66 -9.47 6.93
C THR A 16 -2.29 -8.81 6.75
N PRO A 17 -1.74 -8.16 7.79
CA PRO A 17 -0.43 -7.52 7.66
C PRO A 17 0.72 -8.51 7.37
N LYS A 18 0.59 -9.77 7.83
CA LYS A 18 1.55 -10.84 7.49
C LYS A 18 1.46 -11.23 6.01
N GLN A 19 0.25 -11.35 5.48
CA GLN A 19 0.04 -11.62 4.06
C GLN A 19 0.57 -10.47 3.19
N LEU A 20 0.39 -9.21 3.60
CA LEU A 20 0.95 -8.07 2.88
C LEU A 20 2.49 -8.10 2.84
N LEU A 21 3.16 -8.47 3.95
CA LEU A 21 4.61 -8.67 3.96
C LEU A 21 5.05 -9.77 2.99
N PHE A 22 4.32 -10.87 2.95
CA PHE A 22 4.58 -11.97 2.02
C PHE A 22 4.42 -11.53 0.56
N ILE A 23 3.31 -10.86 0.22
CA ILE A 23 3.09 -10.32 -1.13
C ILE A 23 4.16 -9.30 -1.51
N SER A 24 4.56 -8.44 -0.56
CA SER A 24 5.64 -7.47 -0.76
C SER A 24 6.96 -8.14 -1.13
N ASP A 25 7.30 -9.26 -0.48
CA ASP A 25 8.48 -10.04 -0.82
C ASP A 25 8.36 -10.64 -2.24
N LEU A 26 7.20 -11.18 -2.62
CA LEU A 26 6.97 -11.70 -3.97
C LEU A 26 7.21 -10.65 -5.06
N TYR A 27 6.78 -9.39 -4.86
CA TYR A 27 7.03 -8.31 -5.82
C TYR A 27 8.52 -8.01 -6.02
N LEU A 28 9.33 -8.16 -4.97
CA LEU A 28 10.76 -7.88 -5.05
C LEU A 28 11.55 -8.96 -5.79
N ASN A 29 11.02 -10.19 -5.83
CA ASN A 29 11.66 -11.33 -6.48
C ASN A 29 11.48 -11.35 -8.02
N LYS A 30 10.68 -10.45 -8.60
CA LYS A 30 10.49 -10.29 -10.06
C LYS A 30 10.11 -11.59 -10.80
N TYR A 31 9.25 -12.40 -10.18
CA TYR A 31 8.69 -13.58 -10.83
C TYR A 31 7.86 -13.22 -12.06
N GLU A 32 7.76 -14.17 -13.01
CA GLU A 32 6.74 -14.09 -14.06
C GLU A 32 5.33 -14.17 -13.45
N GLU A 33 4.33 -13.66 -14.18
CA GLU A 33 2.95 -13.56 -13.69
C GLU A 33 2.41 -14.89 -13.15
N SER A 34 2.57 -15.97 -13.91
CA SER A 34 2.06 -17.30 -13.53
C SER A 34 2.73 -17.82 -12.26
N GLU A 35 4.04 -17.63 -12.11
CA GLU A 35 4.79 -18.03 -10.93
C GLU A 35 4.42 -17.16 -9.72
N PHE A 36 4.29 -15.84 -9.90
CA PHE A 36 3.85 -14.92 -8.86
C PHE A 36 2.48 -15.32 -8.31
N LEU A 37 1.50 -15.53 -9.19
CA LEU A 37 0.13 -15.89 -8.80
C LEU A 37 0.07 -17.27 -8.14
N THR A 38 0.85 -18.23 -8.62
CA THR A 38 0.93 -19.58 -8.02
C THR A 38 1.51 -19.50 -6.61
N ARG A 39 2.61 -18.75 -6.41
CA ARG A 39 3.21 -18.53 -5.09
C ARG A 39 2.28 -17.76 -4.16
N ALA A 40 1.60 -16.74 -4.68
CA ALA A 40 0.59 -15.98 -3.95
C ALA A 40 -0.54 -16.89 -3.48
N LEU A 41 -1.08 -17.75 -4.35
CA LEU A 41 -2.11 -18.73 -3.99
C LEU A 41 -1.65 -19.63 -2.85
N ILE A 42 -0.46 -20.22 -2.98
CA ILE A 42 0.10 -21.12 -1.96
C ILE A 42 0.21 -20.41 -0.62
N GLY A 43 0.79 -19.21 -0.58
CA GLY A 43 0.99 -18.48 0.67
C GLY A 43 -0.31 -17.91 1.27
N LEU A 44 -1.20 -17.37 0.45
CA LEU A 44 -2.45 -16.74 0.93
C LEU A 44 -3.49 -17.76 1.39
N ALA A 45 -3.59 -18.90 0.73
CA ALA A 45 -4.48 -19.99 1.12
C ALA A 45 -3.86 -20.94 2.18
N GLY A 46 -2.63 -20.65 2.64
CA GLY A 46 -1.95 -21.45 3.67
C GLY A 46 -1.62 -22.88 3.22
N LEU A 47 -1.39 -23.07 1.91
CA LEU A 47 -1.03 -24.36 1.34
C LEU A 47 0.42 -24.69 1.67
N ILE A 48 0.65 -25.91 2.12
CA ILE A 48 1.98 -26.45 2.37
C ILE A 48 2.24 -27.52 1.31
N PRO A 49 3.19 -27.29 0.38
CA PRO A 49 3.57 -28.29 -0.61
C PRO A 49 4.07 -29.56 0.07
N VAL A 50 3.55 -30.72 -0.33
CA VAL A 50 4.03 -32.03 0.13
C VAL A 50 4.91 -32.60 -0.97
N PRO A 51 6.15 -33.05 -0.67
CA PRO A 51 7.05 -33.62 -1.66
C PRO A 51 6.50 -34.96 -2.16
N HIS A 52 5.67 -34.89 -3.21
CA HIS A 52 5.23 -36.02 -4.00
C HIS A 52 4.74 -35.50 -5.35
N LYS A 53 5.51 -35.80 -6.40
CA LYS A 53 5.07 -35.63 -7.79
C LYS A 53 4.49 -36.98 -8.21
N ILE A 54 3.18 -37.05 -8.36
CA ILE A 54 2.52 -38.24 -8.92
C ILE A 54 2.17 -37.87 -10.36
N GLU A 55 2.75 -38.61 -11.30
CA GLU A 55 2.25 -38.61 -12.68
C GLU A 55 0.99 -39.49 -12.67
N ALA A 56 -0.17 -38.89 -12.88
CA ALA A 56 -1.40 -39.66 -13.03
C ALA A 56 -1.32 -40.52 -14.30
N ALA A 57 -2.14 -41.57 -14.37
CA ALA A 57 -2.18 -42.53 -15.48
C ALA A 57 -2.45 -41.88 -16.88
N GLU A 58 -2.81 -40.59 -16.92
CA GLU A 58 -3.20 -39.83 -18.12
C GLU A 58 -2.26 -38.64 -18.44
N MET A 59 -1.00 -38.65 -17.96
CA MET A 59 -0.02 -37.54 -18.15
C MET A 59 -0.41 -36.20 -17.49
N GLU A 60 -1.39 -36.17 -16.59
CA GLU A 60 -1.66 -34.99 -15.77
C GLU A 60 -0.71 -34.90 -14.57
N LEU A 61 -0.18 -33.70 -14.35
CA LEU A 61 0.61 -33.38 -13.16
C LEU A 61 -0.31 -33.10 -11.98
N LEU A 62 -0.17 -33.89 -10.92
CA LEU A 62 -0.85 -33.67 -9.65
C LEU A 62 0.11 -33.04 -8.64
N PHE A 63 -0.34 -31.96 -8.02
CA PHE A 63 0.38 -31.28 -6.94
C PHE A 63 -0.26 -31.66 -5.61
N SER A 64 0.53 -32.23 -4.71
CA SER A 64 0.07 -32.59 -3.37
C SER A 64 0.27 -31.42 -2.40
N PHE A 65 -0.80 -31.00 -1.74
CA PHE A 65 -0.79 -29.97 -0.72
C PHE A 65 -1.42 -30.47 0.56
N ARG A 66 -1.11 -29.82 1.67
CA ARG A 66 -1.88 -29.92 2.91
C ARG A 66 -2.11 -28.53 3.47
N THR A 67 -3.18 -28.34 4.22
CA THR A 67 -3.34 -27.18 5.10
C THR A 67 -2.85 -27.55 6.51
N SER A 68 -2.91 -26.60 7.44
CA SER A 68 -2.57 -26.89 8.85
C SER A 68 -3.58 -27.82 9.52
N GLU A 69 -4.79 -27.93 8.99
CA GLU A 69 -5.94 -28.57 9.64
C GLU A 69 -6.44 -29.83 8.90
N GLU A 70 -6.01 -30.04 7.64
CA GLU A 70 -6.53 -31.12 6.81
C GLU A 70 -5.45 -32.12 6.37
N ASN A 71 -5.93 -33.34 6.05
CA ASN A 71 -5.13 -34.36 5.40
C ASN A 71 -4.65 -33.89 4.02
N PRO A 72 -3.52 -34.43 3.52
CA PRO A 72 -3.04 -34.09 2.19
C PRO A 72 -4.11 -34.33 1.11
N PHE A 73 -4.20 -33.39 0.19
CA PHE A 73 -5.06 -33.43 -0.98
C PHE A 73 -4.24 -33.10 -2.23
N GLN A 74 -4.82 -33.37 -3.39
CA GLN A 74 -4.19 -33.15 -4.68
C GLN A 74 -4.96 -32.08 -5.45
N LEU A 75 -4.22 -31.25 -6.16
CA LEU A 75 -4.76 -30.31 -7.14
C LEU A 75 -4.13 -30.60 -8.50
N THR A 76 -4.96 -30.60 -9.53
CA THR A 76 -4.53 -30.64 -10.93
C THR A 76 -3.93 -29.29 -11.34
N THR A 77 -3.20 -29.29 -12.46
CA THR A 77 -2.72 -28.03 -13.08
C THR A 77 -3.87 -27.09 -13.43
N ALA A 78 -5.01 -27.62 -13.89
CA ALA A 78 -6.18 -26.83 -14.27
C ALA A 78 -6.81 -26.14 -13.06
N GLU A 79 -6.98 -26.85 -11.95
CA GLU A 79 -7.51 -26.29 -10.69
C GLU A 79 -6.56 -25.22 -10.13
N MET A 80 -5.26 -25.49 -10.10
CA MET A 80 -4.24 -24.51 -9.68
C MET A 80 -4.30 -23.24 -10.53
N HIS A 81 -4.45 -23.39 -11.85
CA HIS A 81 -4.57 -22.26 -12.76
C HIS A 81 -5.84 -21.46 -12.47
N GLU A 82 -7.01 -22.11 -12.43
CA GLU A 82 -8.29 -21.45 -12.16
C GLU A 82 -8.25 -20.66 -10.86
N MET A 83 -7.77 -21.27 -9.77
CA MET A 83 -7.64 -20.62 -8.47
C MET A 83 -6.66 -19.44 -8.50
N SER A 84 -5.53 -19.59 -9.20
CA SER A 84 -4.53 -18.53 -9.33
C SER A 84 -5.07 -17.32 -10.11
N THR A 85 -5.94 -17.54 -11.11
CA THR A 85 -6.54 -16.42 -11.86
C THR A 85 -7.45 -15.53 -11.00
N ARG A 86 -8.03 -16.06 -9.92
CA ARG A 86 -8.82 -15.27 -8.97
C ARG A 86 -7.98 -14.27 -8.17
N LEU A 87 -6.65 -14.42 -8.18
CA LEU A 87 -5.70 -13.52 -7.53
C LEU A 87 -5.11 -12.47 -8.47
N LYS A 88 -5.61 -12.33 -9.71
CA LYS A 88 -5.15 -11.32 -10.68
C LYS A 88 -5.26 -9.88 -10.18
N TRP A 89 -6.15 -9.61 -9.22
CA TRP A 89 -6.24 -8.31 -8.53
C TRP A 89 -4.92 -7.90 -7.83
N LEU A 90 -4.03 -8.85 -7.52
CA LEU A 90 -2.68 -8.55 -7.01
C LEU A 90 -1.75 -7.98 -8.09
N LEU A 91 -2.07 -8.09 -9.37
CA LEU A 91 -1.27 -7.51 -10.46
C LEU A 91 -1.77 -6.11 -10.83
N GLU A 92 -2.98 -5.78 -10.42
CA GLU A 92 -3.59 -4.47 -10.58
C GLU A 92 -3.02 -3.46 -9.56
N SER A 93 -3.43 -2.19 -9.67
CA SER A 93 -3.00 -1.16 -8.72
C SER A 93 -3.41 -1.53 -7.30
N PRO A 94 -2.50 -1.39 -6.31
CA PRO A 94 -2.83 -1.65 -4.91
C PRO A 94 -4.03 -0.85 -4.42
N GLY A 95 -4.95 -1.54 -3.75
CA GLY A 95 -6.07 -0.95 -3.02
C GLY A 95 -5.74 -0.70 -1.55
N LEU A 96 -6.70 -0.15 -0.80
CA LEU A 96 -6.56 -0.02 0.65
C LEU A 96 -6.29 -1.37 1.31
N CYS A 97 -5.32 -1.39 2.23
CA CYS A 97 -4.97 -2.56 3.02
C CYS A 97 -4.49 -2.12 4.41
N THR A 98 -4.24 -3.08 5.30
CA THR A 98 -3.69 -2.80 6.63
C THR A 98 -2.18 -2.99 6.63
N PRO A 99 -1.38 -1.94 6.90
CA PRO A 99 0.08 -2.04 6.92
C PRO A 99 0.57 -2.87 8.11
N PRO A 100 1.73 -3.55 7.99
CA PRO A 100 2.35 -4.28 9.08
C PRO A 100 3.01 -3.35 10.10
N SER A 101 3.03 -3.76 11.35
CA SER A 101 3.95 -3.18 12.34
C SER A 101 5.38 -3.59 12.03
N LEU A 102 6.33 -2.65 12.13
CA LEU A 102 7.74 -2.88 11.82
C LEU A 102 8.54 -2.95 13.12
N GLY A 103 8.61 -4.13 13.72
CA GLY A 103 9.12 -4.32 15.07
C GLY A 103 8.29 -3.54 16.09
N LYS A 104 8.89 -2.56 16.76
CA LYS A 104 8.19 -1.68 17.72
C LYS A 104 7.47 -0.48 17.07
N TYR A 105 7.62 -0.31 15.76
CA TYR A 105 7.02 0.80 15.05
C TYR A 105 5.62 0.42 14.61
N ILE A 106 4.65 1.25 14.99
CA ILE A 106 3.24 1.10 14.65
C ILE A 106 2.96 2.03 13.48
N PRO A 107 2.24 1.60 12.44
CA PRO A 107 1.83 2.49 11.37
C PRO A 107 0.86 3.58 11.89
N VAL A 108 0.74 4.68 11.16
CA VAL A 108 -0.39 5.60 11.34
C VAL A 108 -1.70 4.92 10.92
N ASN A 109 -2.83 5.59 11.13
CA ASN A 109 -4.13 5.07 10.71
C ASN A 109 -4.11 4.66 9.23
N ASN A 110 -4.72 3.50 8.91
CA ASN A 110 -4.70 2.90 7.57
C ASN A 110 -5.30 3.80 6.46
N ARG A 111 -6.10 4.80 6.84
CA ARG A 111 -6.71 5.80 5.95
C ARG A 111 -6.16 7.21 6.19
N LEU A 112 -5.15 7.37 7.05
CA LEU A 112 -4.55 8.64 7.49
C LEU A 112 -5.43 9.53 8.38
N PHE A 113 -6.44 8.96 9.06
CA PHE A 113 -7.12 9.71 10.12
C PHE A 113 -6.18 10.05 11.28
N GLY A 114 -6.23 11.31 11.73
CA GLY A 114 -5.35 11.84 12.78
C GLY A 114 -3.94 12.19 12.31
N VAL A 115 -3.67 12.17 11.00
CA VAL A 115 -2.39 12.59 10.41
C VAL A 115 -2.47 14.06 10.01
N PRO A 116 -1.51 14.93 10.41
CA PRO A 116 -1.47 16.32 9.97
C PRO A 116 -1.06 16.43 8.50
N LEU A 117 -1.46 17.53 7.86
CA LEU A 117 -1.17 17.81 6.45
C LEU A 117 0.34 17.78 6.15
N GLU A 118 1.16 18.37 7.02
CA GLU A 118 2.62 18.38 6.88
C GLU A 118 3.21 16.97 6.72
N GLN A 119 2.79 16.05 7.60
CA GLN A 119 3.24 14.66 7.57
C GLN A 119 2.81 13.96 6.28
N TYR A 120 1.58 14.19 5.83
CA TYR A 120 1.09 13.65 4.57
C TYR A 120 1.88 14.16 3.37
N LEU A 121 2.10 15.47 3.27
CA LEU A 121 2.84 16.09 2.16
C LEU A 121 4.29 15.60 2.11
N LEU A 122 4.94 15.46 3.27
CA LEU A 122 6.28 14.89 3.37
C LEU A 122 6.31 13.44 2.87
N ALA A 123 5.35 12.62 3.29
CA ALA A 123 5.24 11.24 2.84
C ALA A 123 4.98 11.15 1.33
N ASP A 124 4.07 11.98 0.79
CA ASP A 124 3.74 11.97 -0.64
C ASP A 124 4.92 12.42 -1.51
N ALA A 125 5.66 13.44 -1.07
CA ALA A 125 6.88 13.88 -1.75
C ALA A 125 7.93 12.76 -1.83
N HIS A 126 8.14 12.03 -0.72
CA HIS A 126 9.05 10.89 -0.72
C HIS A 126 8.51 9.70 -1.54
N TYR A 127 7.20 9.45 -1.53
CA TYR A 127 6.55 8.45 -2.38
C TYR A 127 6.81 8.73 -3.86
N ILE A 128 6.52 9.94 -4.35
CA ILE A 128 6.74 10.35 -5.74
C ILE A 128 8.23 10.22 -6.09
N ARG A 129 9.11 10.70 -5.22
CA ARG A 129 10.55 10.66 -5.47
C ARG A 129 11.08 9.23 -5.52
N PHE A 130 10.65 8.34 -4.62
CA PHE A 130 11.02 6.93 -4.67
C PHE A 130 10.45 6.23 -5.91
N ALA A 131 9.21 6.53 -6.30
CA ALA A 131 8.61 5.99 -7.50
C ALA A 131 9.47 6.26 -8.75
N LYS A 132 10.08 7.46 -8.82
CA LYS A 132 10.99 7.87 -9.89
C LYS A 132 12.40 7.31 -9.78
N THR A 133 13.06 7.44 -8.63
CA THR A 133 14.50 7.14 -8.49
C THR A 133 14.79 5.71 -8.07
N LYS A 134 13.82 5.03 -7.45
CA LYS A 134 13.99 3.72 -6.78
C LYS A 134 15.10 3.70 -5.72
N ASP A 135 15.48 4.88 -5.19
CA ASP A 135 16.54 5.01 -4.18
C ASP A 135 16.04 4.55 -2.80
N ARG A 136 16.72 3.54 -2.24
CA ARG A 136 16.44 2.98 -0.93
C ARG A 136 16.44 4.03 0.19
N SER A 137 17.32 5.02 0.15
CA SER A 137 17.42 6.04 1.20
C SER A 137 16.13 6.88 1.31
N ILE A 138 15.41 7.02 0.20
CA ILE A 138 14.14 7.74 0.13
C ILE A 138 13.03 6.88 0.71
N LEU A 139 13.07 5.57 0.44
CA LEU A 139 12.11 4.62 1.00
C LEU A 139 12.22 4.55 2.53
N ASP A 140 13.42 4.65 3.08
CA ASP A 140 13.63 4.71 4.54
C ASP A 140 12.98 5.98 5.14
N LYS A 141 13.17 7.14 4.49
CA LYS A 141 12.58 8.43 4.90
C LYS A 141 11.05 8.41 4.82
N PHE A 142 10.55 7.86 3.72
CA PHE A 142 9.13 7.66 3.45
C PHE A 142 8.47 6.78 4.53
N ALA A 143 9.02 5.60 4.78
CA ALA A 143 8.47 4.70 5.78
C ALA A 143 8.60 5.28 7.19
N ALA A 144 9.70 5.97 7.51
CA ALA A 144 9.85 6.66 8.78
C ALA A 144 8.78 7.74 9.00
N ALA A 145 8.27 8.39 7.94
CA ALA A 145 7.21 9.39 8.03
C ALA A 145 5.85 8.78 8.37
N LEU A 146 5.58 7.53 7.97
CA LEU A 146 4.25 6.90 8.12
C LEU A 146 4.10 5.99 9.35
N TYR A 147 5.14 5.91 10.18
CA TYR A 147 5.14 5.09 11.39
C TYR A 147 5.25 5.95 12.64
N ARG A 148 5.14 5.34 13.81
CA ARG A 148 5.29 5.96 15.14
C ARG A 148 5.79 4.93 16.15
N ASN A 149 6.40 5.37 17.25
CA ASN A 149 6.82 4.49 18.33
C ASN A 149 5.65 4.13 19.27
N LYS A 150 4.66 5.02 19.38
CA LYS A 150 3.50 4.86 20.26
C LYS A 150 2.24 5.33 19.55
N GLU A 151 1.10 4.75 19.92
CA GLU A 151 -0.19 5.01 19.26
C GLU A 151 -0.66 6.47 19.33
N ASN A 152 -0.25 7.23 20.36
CA ASN A 152 -0.64 8.64 20.52
C ASN A 152 0.55 9.61 20.33
N GLU A 153 1.61 9.17 19.64
CA GLU A 153 2.74 10.06 19.30
C GLU A 153 2.29 11.09 18.26
N LEU A 154 2.38 12.38 18.63
CA LEU A 154 2.13 13.50 17.72
C LEU A 154 3.25 13.63 16.69
N TRP A 155 2.92 14.17 15.52
CA TRP A 155 3.91 14.47 14.49
C TRP A 155 4.98 15.42 15.04
N ASN A 156 6.24 15.10 14.74
CA ASN A 156 7.38 15.90 15.11
C ASN A 156 8.56 15.61 14.17
N ASP A 157 9.05 16.64 13.50
CA ASP A 157 10.16 16.56 12.54
C ASP A 157 11.44 15.97 13.13
N GLN A 158 11.78 16.33 14.38
CA GLN A 158 12.97 15.82 15.03
C GLN A 158 12.82 14.33 15.36
N ALA A 159 11.62 13.91 15.81
CA ALA A 159 11.31 12.51 16.04
C ALA A 159 11.35 11.70 14.73
N TRP A 160 10.89 12.27 13.61
CA TRP A 160 11.01 11.66 12.28
C TRP A 160 12.49 11.51 11.87
N LYS A 161 13.29 12.57 11.95
CA LYS A 161 14.74 12.54 11.62
C LYS A 161 15.49 11.48 12.45
N ASN A 162 15.17 11.38 13.74
CA ASN A 162 15.77 10.40 14.66
C ASN A 162 15.35 8.94 14.35
N ARG A 163 14.30 8.72 13.56
CA ARG A 163 13.82 7.39 13.17
C ARG A 163 14.43 6.87 11.88
N ILE A 164 14.81 7.74 10.94
CA ILE A 164 15.35 7.35 9.62
C ILE A 164 16.48 6.30 9.73
N PRO A 165 17.51 6.45 10.60
CA PRO A 165 18.60 5.46 10.69
C PRO A 165 18.17 4.09 11.23
N LYS A 166 16.96 3.99 11.80
CA LYS A 166 16.40 2.73 12.29
C LYS A 166 15.58 2.02 11.21
N PHE A 167 15.05 2.77 10.25
CA PHE A 167 14.36 2.24 9.08
C PHE A 167 15.34 1.73 8.01
N SER A 168 16.55 2.30 7.93
CA SER A 168 17.61 1.76 7.06
C SER A 168 18.03 0.33 7.41
N LYS A 169 17.78 -0.11 8.66
CA LYS A 169 18.04 -1.48 9.12
C LYS A 169 16.91 -2.47 8.82
N ARG A 170 15.78 -2.01 8.27
CA ARG A 170 14.61 -2.84 7.95
C ARG A 170 14.81 -3.60 6.65
N SER A 171 14.10 -4.70 6.47
CA SER A 171 14.18 -5.47 5.24
C SER A 171 13.57 -4.69 4.08
N MET A 172 13.99 -4.97 2.84
CA MET A 172 13.38 -4.35 1.67
C MET A 172 11.89 -4.73 1.55
N ALA A 173 11.53 -5.96 1.89
CA ALA A 173 10.14 -6.43 1.89
C ALA A 173 9.26 -5.66 2.90
N GLU A 174 9.77 -5.39 4.10
CA GLU A 174 9.08 -4.57 5.10
C GLU A 174 8.77 -3.17 4.55
N LEU A 175 9.76 -2.52 3.94
CA LEU A 175 9.58 -1.15 3.44
C LEU A 175 8.74 -1.10 2.16
N ASN A 176 8.86 -2.11 1.30
CA ASN A 176 8.04 -2.22 0.10
C ASN A 176 6.56 -2.47 0.46
N ALA A 177 6.27 -3.14 1.58
CA ALA A 177 4.90 -3.28 2.08
C ALA A 177 4.28 -1.92 2.45
N VAL A 178 5.08 -1.00 3.00
CA VAL A 178 4.67 0.39 3.27
C VAL A 178 4.35 1.13 1.97
N PHE A 179 5.18 0.94 0.94
CA PHE A 179 4.98 1.53 -0.38
C PHE A 179 3.68 1.03 -1.03
N ILE A 180 3.44 -0.29 -1.00
CA ILE A 180 2.20 -0.90 -1.51
C ILE A 180 0.98 -0.34 -0.77
N TRP A 181 1.03 -0.31 0.57
CA TRP A 181 -0.07 0.23 1.38
C TRP A 181 -0.38 1.68 1.03
N PHE A 182 0.64 2.54 0.98
CA PHE A 182 0.42 3.95 0.68
C PHE A 182 -0.07 4.20 -0.75
N THR A 183 0.30 3.34 -1.70
CA THR A 183 -0.26 3.38 -3.06
C THR A 183 -1.79 3.24 -3.02
N GLY A 184 -2.29 2.30 -2.21
CA GLY A 184 -3.72 2.14 -1.96
C GLY A 184 -4.36 3.31 -1.22
N VAL A 185 -3.65 3.90 -0.25
CA VAL A 185 -4.09 5.12 0.44
C VAL A 185 -4.21 6.30 -0.53
N LYS A 186 -3.25 6.47 -1.44
CA LYS A 186 -3.27 7.54 -2.44
C LYS A 186 -4.46 7.39 -3.37
N ALA A 187 -4.73 6.18 -3.87
CA ALA A 187 -5.92 5.88 -4.67
C ALA A 187 -7.21 6.22 -3.91
N PHE A 188 -7.30 5.86 -2.61
CA PHE A 188 -8.42 6.21 -1.76
C PHE A 188 -8.61 7.73 -1.58
N ILE A 189 -7.53 8.47 -1.33
CA ILE A 189 -7.56 9.92 -1.16
C ILE A 189 -8.01 10.61 -2.45
N MET A 190 -7.46 10.19 -3.59
CA MET A 190 -7.84 10.73 -4.90
C MET A 190 -9.32 10.48 -5.21
N ALA A 191 -9.81 9.27 -4.95
CA ALA A 191 -11.23 8.95 -5.13
C ALA A 191 -12.15 9.74 -4.16
N LYS A 192 -11.69 10.01 -2.95
CA LYS A 192 -12.45 10.74 -1.92
C LYS A 192 -12.51 12.25 -2.17
N TYR A 193 -11.46 12.83 -2.77
CA TYR A 193 -11.33 14.27 -3.03
C TYR A 193 -11.04 14.55 -4.51
N PRO A 194 -11.98 14.22 -5.42
CA PRO A 194 -11.75 14.23 -6.86
C PRO A 194 -11.49 15.62 -7.45
N TYR A 195 -11.99 16.70 -6.82
CA TYR A 195 -11.75 18.07 -7.29
C TYR A 195 -10.35 18.56 -6.93
N VAL A 196 -9.77 18.03 -5.84
CA VAL A 196 -8.36 18.30 -5.47
C VAL A 196 -7.41 17.52 -6.37
N PHE A 197 -7.78 16.29 -6.71
CA PHE A 197 -6.99 15.38 -7.55
C PHE A 197 -7.77 14.98 -8.79
N PRO A 198 -7.97 15.90 -9.78
CA PRO A 198 -8.72 15.59 -10.97
C PRO A 198 -8.06 14.43 -11.72
N ASN A 199 -8.88 13.45 -12.15
CA ASN A 199 -8.45 12.31 -12.94
C ASN A 199 -7.66 12.84 -14.14
N SER A 200 -6.36 12.62 -14.16
CA SER A 200 -5.46 13.20 -15.14
C SER A 200 -5.63 12.53 -16.49
N THR A 201 -6.61 12.97 -17.29
CA THR A 201 -6.70 12.67 -18.73
C THR A 201 -6.15 13.81 -19.59
N GLY A 202 -5.51 14.81 -18.99
CA GLY A 202 -4.93 15.96 -19.68
C GLY A 202 -3.47 16.16 -19.28
N SER A 203 -2.60 16.18 -20.28
CA SER A 203 -1.21 16.60 -20.23
C SER A 203 -1.02 17.84 -19.35
N GLY A 204 -0.30 17.73 -18.25
CA GLY A 204 -0.02 18.86 -17.35
C GLY A 204 1.32 18.64 -16.67
N GLY A 205 2.26 19.57 -16.90
CA GLY A 205 3.65 19.47 -16.47
C GLY A 205 3.80 19.09 -15.01
N GLU A 206 4.84 18.31 -14.72
CA GLU A 206 5.24 17.98 -13.35
C GLU A 206 5.67 19.25 -12.61
N SER A 207 4.72 20.02 -12.06
CA SER A 207 5.06 21.07 -11.10
C SER A 207 5.81 20.45 -9.93
N ALA A 208 6.89 21.09 -9.51
CA ALA A 208 7.69 20.62 -8.38
C ALA A 208 6.78 20.46 -7.15
N PRO A 209 7.04 19.47 -6.26
CA PRO A 209 6.23 19.25 -5.06
C PRO A 209 6.00 20.53 -4.24
N ASP A 210 7.01 21.40 -4.18
CA ASP A 210 6.95 22.67 -3.47
C ASP A 210 5.95 23.67 -4.10
N GLU A 211 5.82 23.69 -5.44
CA GLU A 211 4.83 24.51 -6.14
C GLU A 211 3.40 24.03 -5.86
N GLN A 212 3.18 22.72 -5.82
CA GLN A 212 1.87 22.14 -5.50
C GLN A 212 1.45 22.47 -4.06
N ILE A 213 2.40 22.41 -3.12
CA ILE A 213 2.17 22.80 -1.72
C ILE A 213 1.86 24.29 -1.60
N LEU A 214 2.60 25.15 -2.31
CA LEU A 214 2.36 26.60 -2.30
C LEU A 214 1.01 26.96 -2.90
N GLN A 215 0.60 26.33 -4.01
CA GLN A 215 -0.73 26.49 -4.60
C GLN A 215 -1.83 26.04 -3.63
N LEU A 216 -1.64 24.90 -2.96
CA LEU A 216 -2.57 24.39 -1.95
C LEU A 216 -2.72 25.37 -0.78
N LEU A 217 -1.60 25.87 -0.24
CA LEU A 217 -1.61 26.85 0.85
C LEU A 217 -2.26 28.17 0.42
N ALA A 218 -1.95 28.69 -0.78
CA ALA A 218 -2.55 29.92 -1.30
C ALA A 218 -4.08 29.83 -1.44
N ASN A 219 -4.59 28.69 -1.91
CA ASN A 219 -6.04 28.45 -2.01
C ASN A 219 -6.75 28.39 -0.65
N LEU A 220 -6.04 27.88 0.38
CA LEU A 220 -6.61 27.70 1.70
C LEU A 220 -6.54 28.96 2.56
N ASN A 221 -5.42 29.69 2.48
CA ASN A 221 -5.15 30.83 3.34
C ASN A 221 -5.74 32.15 2.83
N GLY A 222 -6.23 32.21 1.58
CA GLY A 222 -6.82 33.42 1.00
C GLY A 222 -5.85 34.60 0.92
N GLY A 223 -4.55 34.33 0.85
CA GLY A 223 -3.47 35.32 0.88
C GLY A 223 -2.86 35.57 2.26
N ASP A 224 -3.41 35.02 3.34
CA ASP A 224 -2.88 35.20 4.70
C ASP A 224 -1.87 34.12 5.09
N VAL A 225 -0.59 34.38 4.80
CA VAL A 225 0.52 33.46 5.09
C VAL A 225 0.69 33.11 6.57
N THR A 226 0.14 33.90 7.50
CA THR A 226 0.27 33.63 8.94
C THR A 226 -0.49 32.37 9.36
N ARG A 227 -1.50 31.98 8.57
CA ARG A 227 -2.33 30.77 8.80
C ARG A 227 -1.68 29.49 8.29
N ASN A 228 -0.60 29.58 7.51
CA ASN A 228 0.05 28.42 6.89
C ASN A 228 0.48 27.38 7.93
N ARG A 229 1.04 27.84 9.06
CA ARG A 229 1.46 26.92 10.12
C ARG A 229 0.30 26.11 10.67
N LEU A 230 -0.82 26.78 10.97
CA LEU A 230 -2.00 26.10 11.48
C LEU A 230 -2.57 25.11 10.45
N ILE A 231 -2.60 25.49 9.17
CA ILE A 231 -3.05 24.60 8.08
C ILE A 231 -2.16 23.35 7.99
N MET A 232 -0.85 23.50 8.11
CA MET A 232 0.11 22.39 8.06
C MET A 232 -0.05 21.42 9.25
N GLU A 233 -0.37 21.95 10.43
CA GLU A 233 -0.64 21.19 11.65
C GLU A 233 -2.07 20.58 11.68
N THR A 234 -2.97 21.02 10.80
CA THR A 234 -4.35 20.55 10.72
C THR A 234 -4.42 19.14 10.11
N HIS A 235 -5.41 18.37 10.55
CA HIS A 235 -5.68 17.03 10.06
C HIS A 235 -5.90 16.99 8.53
N VAL A 236 -5.20 16.08 7.84
CA VAL A 236 -5.15 16.01 6.38
C VAL A 236 -6.53 15.92 5.73
N HIS A 237 -7.45 15.13 6.31
CA HIS A 237 -8.79 14.99 5.72
C HIS A 237 -9.64 16.23 5.85
N GLU A 238 -9.46 17.05 6.88
CA GLU A 238 -10.17 18.32 7.04
C GLU A 238 -9.68 19.30 5.98
N VAL A 239 -8.36 19.41 5.82
CA VAL A 239 -7.77 20.30 4.82
C VAL A 239 -8.19 19.91 3.40
N LEU A 240 -8.09 18.62 3.05
CA LEU A 240 -8.46 18.14 1.72
C LEU A 240 -9.96 18.28 1.45
N PHE A 241 -10.80 18.08 2.48
CA PHE A 241 -12.25 18.28 2.37
C PHE A 241 -12.61 19.73 2.08
N GLU A 242 -12.09 20.67 2.86
CA GLU A 242 -12.31 22.10 2.66
C GLU A 242 -11.82 22.58 1.29
N LEU A 243 -10.65 22.10 0.85
CA LEU A 243 -10.13 22.41 -0.48
C LEU A 243 -11.04 21.85 -1.59
N ASN A 244 -11.51 20.61 -1.44
CA ASN A 244 -12.39 19.96 -2.39
C ASN A 244 -13.69 20.76 -2.59
N LEU A 245 -14.33 21.19 -1.49
CA LEU A 245 -15.54 22.02 -1.52
C LEU A 245 -15.29 23.39 -2.17
N LYS A 246 -14.16 24.03 -1.87
CA LYS A 246 -13.82 25.34 -2.48
C LYS A 246 -13.66 25.24 -4.00
N ILE A 247 -12.98 24.19 -4.49
CA ILE A 247 -12.79 23.98 -5.93
C ILE A 247 -14.13 23.65 -6.60
N GLU A 248 -14.91 22.74 -6.02
CA GLU A 248 -16.24 22.37 -6.52
C GLU A 248 -17.15 23.60 -6.66
N ASN A 249 -17.24 24.44 -5.62
CA ASN A 249 -18.05 25.67 -5.64
C ASN A 249 -17.55 26.72 -6.64
N SER A 250 -16.26 26.72 -6.97
CA SER A 250 -15.67 27.65 -7.95
C SER A 250 -15.94 27.22 -9.39
N GLN A 251 -16.13 25.92 -9.65
CA GLN A 251 -16.48 25.38 -10.97
C GLN A 251 -17.97 25.51 -11.31
N GLN A 252 -18.82 25.76 -10.31
CA GLN A 252 -20.27 25.94 -10.47
C GLN A 252 -20.69 27.40 -10.72
N LYS A 253 -19.74 28.35 -10.71
CA LYS A 253 -19.97 29.78 -10.99
C LYS A 253 -19.54 30.13 -12.41
#